data_AF-A0A2V7HP50-F1
#
_entry.id   AF-A0A2V7HP50-F1
#
_cell.length_a   1.000
_cell.length_b   1.000
_cell.length_c   1.000
_cell.angle_alpha   90.00
_cell.angle_beta   90.00
_cell.angle_gamma   90.00
#
_symmetry.space_group_name_H-M   'P 1'
#
loop_
_entity.id
_entity.type
_entity.pdbx_description
1 polymer ?
#
loop_
_entity_poly.entity_id
_entity_poly.type
_entity_poly.pdbx_seq_one_letter_code
_entity_poly.pdbx_strand_id
1 'polypeptide(L)'
;MPGSPPTDPLARAVELLAAGAWQEAHEIVQPEKSAPAAWLHGIVHTLEGDLDNARYWYRRADRVFPGRDAVQAEIATARQAVQSHRRTA
;
A
#
# COMPACT_ATOMS: atom_id res chain seq x y z
N MET A 1 -1.63 -31.31 -1.43
CA MET A 1 -0.83 -30.13 -1.05
C MET A 1 -1.79 -29.12 -0.43
N PRO A 2 -1.65 -28.70 0.83
CA PRO A 2 -2.52 -27.64 1.33
C PRO A 2 -2.12 -26.35 0.63
N GLY A 3 -2.98 -25.86 -0.27
CA GLY A 3 -2.81 -24.56 -0.88
C GLY A 3 -2.84 -23.51 0.23
N SER A 4 -1.78 -22.72 0.34
CA SER A 4 -1.82 -21.49 1.10
C SER A 4 -3.08 -20.71 0.68
N PRO A 5 -3.87 -20.17 1.62
CA PRO A 5 -4.99 -19.33 1.24
C PRO A 5 -4.45 -18.22 0.32
N PRO A 6 -5.16 -17.85 -0.77
CA PRO A 6 -4.75 -16.70 -1.57
C PRO A 6 -4.64 -15.52 -0.60
N THR A 7 -3.41 -15.14 -0.29
CA THR A 7 -3.14 -14.04 0.60
C THR A 7 -3.45 -12.82 -0.25
N ASP A 8 -4.53 -12.12 0.09
CA ASP A 8 -4.95 -10.89 -0.56
C ASP A 8 -3.71 -10.07 -0.96
N PRO A 9 -3.48 -9.81 -2.26
CA PRO A 9 -2.30 -9.12 -2.75
C PRO A 9 -2.04 -7.82 -2.00
N LEU A 10 -3.09 -7.05 -1.69
CA LEU A 10 -2.95 -5.79 -0.97
C LEU A 10 -2.56 -6.01 0.49
N ALA A 11 -3.06 -7.07 1.13
CA ALA A 11 -2.67 -7.42 2.49
C ALA A 11 -1.18 -7.81 2.51
N ARG A 12 -0.72 -8.59 1.52
CA ARG A 12 0.69 -8.94 1.40
C ARG A 12 1.56 -7.71 1.16
N ALA A 13 1.15 -6.81 0.26
CA ALA A 13 1.88 -5.58 -0.04
C ALA A 13 2.03 -4.68 1.19
N VAL A 14 0.98 -4.49 1.99
CA VAL A 14 1.06 -3.73 3.25
C VAL A 14 2.06 -4.33 4.23
N GLU A 15 2.08 -5.65 4.40
CA GLU A 15 3.02 -6.28 5.33
C GLU A 15 4.47 -6.11 4.87
N LEU A 16 4.71 -6.16 3.56
CA LEU A 16 6.02 -5.85 2.97
C LEU A 16 6.42 -4.39 3.21
N LEU A 17 5.50 -3.44 3.04
CA LEU A 17 5.75 -2.03 3.35
C LEU A 17 6.11 -1.82 4.82
N ALA A 18 5.43 -2.50 5.74
CA ALA A 18 5.76 -2.45 7.16
C ALA A 18 7.12 -3.06 7.50
N ALA A 19 7.58 -4.04 6.72
CA ALA A 19 8.93 -4.61 6.83
C ALA A 19 10.00 -3.77 6.11
N GLY A 20 9.62 -2.68 5.43
CA GLY A 20 10.52 -1.86 4.61
C GLY A 20 10.87 -2.46 3.25
N ALA A 21 10.27 -3.59 2.87
CA ALA A 21 10.45 -4.26 1.58
C ALA A 21 9.57 -3.61 0.49
N TRP A 22 9.83 -2.33 0.22
CA TRP A 22 8.99 -1.53 -0.66
C TRP A 22 9.05 -1.95 -2.13
N GLN A 23 10.16 -2.53 -2.60
CA GLN A 23 10.29 -3.05 -3.96
C GLN A 23 9.33 -4.22 -4.20
N GLU A 24 9.33 -5.21 -3.30
CA GLU A 24 8.43 -6.36 -3.38
C GLU A 24 6.96 -5.91 -3.26
N ALA A 25 6.68 -4.94 -2.40
CA ALA A 25 5.35 -4.35 -2.31
C ALA A 25 4.93 -3.69 -3.63
N HIS A 26 5.84 -2.97 -4.28
CA HIS A 26 5.60 -2.29 -5.56
C HIS A 26 5.18 -3.26 -6.65
N GLU A 27 5.88 -4.38 -6.81
CA GLU A 27 5.55 -5.41 -7.81
C GLU A 27 4.12 -5.94 -7.63
N ILE A 28 3.66 -6.09 -6.39
CA ILE A 28 2.32 -6.59 -6.08
C ILE A 28 1.25 -5.54 -6.41
N VAL A 29 1.50 -4.26 -6.09
CA VAL A 29 0.50 -3.20 -6.31
C VAL A 29 0.53 -2.65 -7.73
N GLN A 30 1.60 -2.87 -8.49
CA GLN A 30 1.78 -2.39 -9.87
C GLN A 30 0.63 -2.77 -10.83
N PRO A 31 0.13 -4.03 -10.87
CA PRO A 31 -0.99 -4.39 -11.75
C PRO A 31 -2.36 -3.90 -11.23
N GLU A 32 -2.47 -3.53 -9.95
CA GLU A 32 -3.72 -3.20 -9.30
C GLU A 32 -4.14 -1.74 -9.55
N LYS A 33 -5.43 -1.53 -9.84
CA LYS A 33 -5.98 -0.21 -10.22
C LYS A 33 -6.96 0.37 -9.20
N SER A 34 -7.15 -0.32 -8.07
CA SER A 34 -8.08 0.08 -7.02
C SER A 34 -7.56 1.30 -6.24
N ALA A 35 -8.45 2.04 -5.59
CA ALA A 35 -8.05 3.16 -4.73
C ALA A 35 -7.11 2.73 -3.57
N PRO A 36 -7.33 1.57 -2.90
CA PRO A 36 -6.36 1.05 -1.95
C PRO A 36 -4.98 0.77 -2.57
N ALA A 37 -4.92 0.18 -3.77
CA ALA A 37 -3.64 -0.05 -4.46
C ALA A 37 -2.92 1.26 -4.81
N ALA A 38 -3.66 2.26 -5.31
CA ALA A 38 -3.11 3.59 -5.57
C ALA A 38 -2.54 4.23 -4.28
N TRP A 39 -3.18 4.02 -3.14
CA TRP A 39 -2.64 4.50 -1.86
C TRP A 39 -1.34 3.78 -1.48
N LEU A 40 -1.28 2.45 -1.62
CA LEU A 40 -0.06 1.69 -1.36
C LEU A 40 1.09 2.10 -2.28
N HIS A 41 0.83 2.40 -3.57
CA HIS A 41 1.80 3.01 -4.47
C HIS A 41 2.35 4.34 -3.94
N GLY A 42 1.48 5.18 -3.36
CA GLY A 42 1.90 6.41 -2.72
C GLY A 42 2.88 6.17 -1.56
N ILE A 43 2.61 5.15 -0.74
CA ILE A 43 3.49 4.75 0.36
C ILE A 43 4.81 4.19 -0.16
N VAL A 44 4.80 3.33 -1.19
CA VAL A 44 6.01 2.81 -1.86
C VAL A 44 6.96 3.96 -2.23
N HIS A 45 6.47 4.93 -3.01
CA HIS A 45 7.31 6.03 -3.48
C HIS A 45 7.76 6.96 -2.34
N THR A 46 6.99 7.04 -1.24
CA THR A 46 7.42 7.76 -0.03
C THR A 46 8.62 7.09 0.63
N LEU A 47 8.67 5.76 0.65
CA LEU A 47 9.79 4.98 1.17
C LEU A 47 11.00 5.00 0.22
N GLU A 48 10.76 4.94 -1.10
CA GLU A 48 11.78 5.07 -2.14
C GLU A 48 12.47 6.46 -2.11
N GLY A 49 11.71 7.51 -1.77
CA GLY A 49 12.17 8.90 -1.75
C GLY A 49 11.69 9.73 -2.96
N ASP A 50 10.87 9.15 -3.83
CA ASP A 50 10.23 9.84 -4.95
C ASP A 50 8.92 10.51 -4.48
N LEU A 51 9.06 11.69 -3.87
CA LEU A 51 7.93 12.38 -3.25
C LEU A 51 6.94 12.94 -4.28
N ASP A 52 7.38 13.21 -5.52
CA ASP A 52 6.50 13.72 -6.58
C ASP A 52 5.58 12.60 -7.08
N ASN A 53 6.10 11.39 -7.30
CA ASN A 53 5.26 10.23 -7.60
C ASN A 53 4.40 9.83 -6.40
N ALA A 54 4.90 9.91 -5.17
CA ALA A 54 4.08 9.69 -3.98
C ALA A 54 2.84 10.60 -4.01
N ARG A 55 3.01 11.90 -4.21
CA ARG A 55 1.89 12.87 -4.31
C ARG A 55 0.93 12.54 -5.44
N TYR A 56 1.41 12.09 -6.59
CA TYR A 56 0.56 11.65 -7.70
C TYR A 56 -0.36 10.49 -7.28
N TRP A 57 0.20 9.46 -6.67
CA TRP A 57 -0.54 8.27 -6.27
C TRP A 57 -1.49 8.51 -5.10
N TYR A 58 -1.09 9.33 -4.13
CA TYR A 58 -1.98 9.80 -3.07
C TYR A 58 -3.23 10.50 -3.64
N ARG A 59 -3.06 11.42 -4.59
CA ARG A 59 -4.20 12.07 -5.26
C ARG A 59 -5.08 11.07 -6.01
N ARG A 60 -4.49 10.06 -6.66
CA ARG A 60 -5.24 9.01 -7.35
C ARG A 60 -6.05 8.13 -6.40
N ALA A 61 -5.62 8.02 -5.15
CA ALA A 61 -6.36 7.37 -4.07
C ALA A 61 -7.38 8.31 -3.37
N ASP A 62 -7.59 9.53 -3.88
CA ASP A 62 -8.41 10.58 -3.26
C ASP A 62 -7.92 10.96 -1.84
N ARG A 63 -6.59 11.04 -1.68
CA ARG A 63 -5.94 11.35 -0.40
C ARG A 63 -4.94 12.48 -0.55
N VAL A 64 -4.80 13.26 0.52
CA VAL A 64 -3.73 14.26 0.64
C VAL A 64 -2.45 13.57 1.09
N PHE A 65 -1.33 13.85 0.42
CA PHE A 65 -0.02 13.35 0.84
C PHE A 65 0.39 13.97 2.19
N PRO A 66 0.57 13.18 3.25
CA PRO A 66 0.81 13.70 4.61
C PRO A 66 2.27 14.07 4.88
N GLY A 67 3.19 13.81 3.95
CA GLY A 67 4.62 14.02 4.13
C GLY A 67 5.37 12.74 4.51
N ARG A 68 6.70 12.77 4.33
CA ARG A 68 7.59 11.61 4.54
C ARG A 68 7.54 11.08 5.97
N ASP A 69 7.50 11.99 6.95
CA ASP A 69 7.56 11.64 8.37
C ASP A 69 6.33 10.86 8.85
N ALA A 70 5.21 10.96 8.11
CA ALA A 70 3.97 10.25 8.40
C ALA A 70 3.90 8.83 7.80
N VAL A 71 4.92 8.37 7.05
CA VAL A 71 4.86 7.13 6.27
C VAL A 71 4.52 5.90 7.13
N GLN A 72 5.02 5.82 8.36
CA GLN A 72 4.75 4.71 9.27
C GLN A 72 3.29 4.71 9.75
N ALA A 73 2.71 5.88 10.01
CA ALA A 73 1.30 6.03 10.36
C ALA A 73 0.40 5.67 9.17
N GLU A 74 0.82 6.02 7.96
CA GLU A 74 0.12 5.68 6.72
C GLU A 74 0.11 4.17 6.47
N ILE A 75 1.24 3.48 6.68
CA ILE A 75 1.32 2.01 6.62
C ILE A 75 0.34 1.37 7.62
N ALA A 76 0.34 1.84 8.87
CA ALA A 76 -0.55 1.31 9.91
C ALA A 76 -2.04 1.51 9.55
N THR A 77 -2.38 2.67 8.99
CA THR A 77 -3.74 2.98 8.54
C THR A 77 -4.12 2.09 7.34
N ALA A 78 -3.20 1.90 6.39
CA ALA A 78 -3.42 1.07 5.20
C ALA A 78 -3.69 -0.38 5.57
N ARG A 79 -2.95 -0.88 6.56
CA ARG A 79 -3.15 -2.20 7.15
C ARG A 79 -4.57 -2.41 7.67
N GLN A 80 -5.09 -1.46 8.44
CA GLN A 80 -6.47 -1.54 8.96
C GLN A 80 -7.51 -1.46 7.85
N ALA A 81 -7.29 -0.58 6.85
CA ALA A 81 -8.22 -0.40 5.73
C ALA A 81 -8.33 -1.66 4.88
N VAL A 82 -7.19 -2.27 4.51
CA VAL A 82 -7.15 -3.51 3.72
C VAL A 82 -7.80 -4.67 4.48
N GLN A 83 -7.57 -4.77 5.79
CA GLN A 83 -8.20 -5.82 6.62
C GLN A 83 -9.71 -5.64 6.78
N SER A 84 -10.19 -4.39 6.82
CA SER A 84 -11.62 -4.09 6.89
C SER A 84 -12.35 -4.46 5.60
N HIS A 85 -11.72 -4.22 4.43
CA HIS A 85 -12.29 -4.60 3.13
C HIS A 85 -12.43 -6.13 2.96
N ARG A 86 -11.56 -6.91 3.62
CA ARG A 86 -11.63 -8.38 3.61
C ARG A 86 -12.77 -8.97 4.44
N ARG A 87 -13.37 -8.20 5.36
CA ARG A 87 -14.41 -8.70 6.28
C ARG A 87 -15.84 -8.52 5.74
N THR A 88 -16.00 -7.78 4.64
CA THR A 88 -17.29 -7.42 4.05
C THR A 88 -17.60 -8.14 2.73
N ALA A 89 -16.77 -9.11 2.33
CA ALA A 89 -16.98 -10.00 1.19
C ALA A 89 -17.09 -11.44 1.68
#